data_AF-A0A2V8LUJ8-F1
#
_entry.id   AF-A0A2V8LUJ8-F1
#
_cell.length_a   1.000
_cell.length_b   1.000
_cell.length_c   1.000
_cell.angle_alpha   90.00
_cell.angle_beta   90.00
_cell.angle_gamma   90.00
#
_symmetry.space_group_name_H-M   'P 1'
#
loop_
_entity.id
_entity.type
_entity.pdbx_description
1 polymer ?
#
loop_
_entity_poly.entity_id
_entity_poly.type
_entity_poly.pdbx_seq_one_letter_code
_entity_poly.pdbx_strand_id
1 'polypeptide(L)'
;MSTSECSAAQKLMSPFIDSMVTPEEAERMEFHVSNCMPCQRQLQSLISMRSLLARIDRPELPEDLVLEARVKLSHERNKNVLVRLENRLSIILKPIALPALFGVSLTMLFFGVLLGGLATNQTVLAQSSIAEQPVFGLYKPVRTTEPTMIRFAVDKNTWTEPLMIETHVGDDGKVIDYRIISGQESPEVNRWVREMLSLAAFTPATAFGRPVESKIILSFVAVRS
;
A
#
# COMPACT_ATOMS: atom_id res chain seq x y z
N MET A 1 14.06 -3.78 -58.92
CA MET A 1 15.22 -4.01 -58.05
C MET A 1 16.46 -3.38 -58.66
N SER A 2 17.21 -2.64 -57.85
CA SER A 2 18.45 -1.96 -58.23
C SER A 2 19.60 -2.97 -58.34
N THR A 3 20.44 -2.83 -59.36
CA THR A 3 21.63 -3.67 -59.58
C THR A 3 22.72 -3.43 -58.54
N SER A 4 22.72 -2.26 -57.91
CA SER A 4 23.64 -1.89 -56.82
C SER A 4 23.42 -2.75 -55.57
N GLU A 5 22.17 -2.99 -55.18
CA GLU A 5 21.83 -3.83 -54.01
C GLU A 5 22.23 -5.30 -54.20
N CYS A 6 22.13 -5.82 -55.42
CA CYS A 6 22.56 -7.19 -55.73
C CYS A 6 24.08 -7.35 -55.53
N SER A 7 24.88 -6.36 -55.95
CA SER A 7 26.33 -6.39 -55.77
C SER A 7 26.75 -6.30 -54.30
N ALA A 8 25.99 -5.55 -53.49
CA ALA A 8 26.20 -5.44 -52.05
C ALA A 8 25.83 -6.74 -51.33
N ALA A 9 24.67 -7.33 -51.66
CA ALA A 9 24.26 -8.63 -51.16
C ALA A 9 25.29 -9.70 -51.47
N GLN A 10 25.83 -9.72 -52.70
CA GLN A 10 26.84 -10.71 -53.13
C GLN A 10 28.12 -10.69 -52.28
N LYS A 11 28.60 -9.49 -51.89
CA LYS A 11 29.78 -9.35 -51.02
C LYS A 11 29.53 -9.86 -49.60
N LEU A 12 28.30 -9.72 -49.11
CA LEU A 12 27.94 -10.11 -47.76
C LEU A 12 27.59 -11.62 -47.64
N MET A 13 27.44 -12.36 -48.75
CA MET A 13 26.99 -13.77 -48.70
C MET A 13 27.95 -14.69 -47.95
N SER A 14 29.27 -14.55 -48.15
CA SER A 14 30.26 -15.38 -47.45
C SER A 14 30.28 -15.08 -45.94
N PRO A 15 30.40 -13.81 -45.50
CA PRO A 15 30.26 -13.47 -44.08
C PRO A 15 28.94 -13.95 -43.47
N PHE A 16 27.84 -13.89 -44.22
CA PHE A 16 26.54 -14.37 -43.76
C PHE A 16 26.52 -15.88 -43.52
N ILE A 17 27.06 -16.67 -44.45
CA ILE A 17 27.18 -18.13 -44.32
C ILE A 17 28.06 -18.51 -43.12
N ASP A 18 29.09 -17.71 -42.83
CA ASP A 18 30.02 -17.93 -41.72
C ASP A 18 29.54 -17.32 -40.38
N SER A 19 28.33 -16.76 -40.34
CA SER A 19 27.77 -16.10 -39.14
C SER A 19 28.62 -14.94 -38.62
N MET A 20 29.31 -14.23 -39.52
CA MET A 20 30.20 -13.09 -39.25
C MET A 20 29.56 -11.74 -39.62
N VAL A 21 28.25 -11.69 -39.79
CA VAL A 21 27.48 -10.47 -40.10
C VAL A 21 26.81 -9.90 -38.86
N THR A 22 26.59 -8.58 -38.86
CA THR A 22 25.75 -7.95 -37.83
C THR A 22 24.26 -8.31 -38.04
N PRO A 23 23.42 -8.25 -36.99
CA PRO A 23 21.99 -8.54 -37.12
C PRO A 23 21.27 -7.69 -38.18
N GLU A 24 21.64 -6.41 -38.30
CA GLU A 24 21.06 -5.48 -39.29
C GLU A 24 21.46 -5.82 -40.74
N GLU A 25 22.65 -6.39 -40.94
CA GLU A 25 23.10 -6.87 -42.25
C GLU A 25 22.43 -8.20 -42.61
N ALA A 26 22.22 -9.07 -41.63
CA ALA A 26 21.50 -10.33 -41.81
C ALA A 26 20.05 -10.09 -42.26
N GLU A 27 19.32 -9.21 -41.55
CA GLU A 27 17.93 -8.87 -41.91
C GLU A 27 17.82 -8.26 -43.32
N ARG A 28 18.72 -7.33 -43.66
CA ARG A 28 18.78 -6.74 -45.00
C ARG A 28 19.06 -7.78 -46.08
N MET A 29 19.93 -8.75 -45.79
CA MET A 29 20.23 -9.83 -46.73
C MET A 29 19.05 -10.78 -46.91
N GLU A 30 18.41 -11.19 -45.82
CA GLU A 30 17.23 -12.07 -45.85
C GLU A 30 16.10 -11.43 -46.65
N PHE A 31 15.83 -10.14 -46.41
CA PHE A 31 14.85 -9.37 -47.16
C PHE A 31 15.21 -9.24 -48.65
N HIS A 32 16.49 -9.05 -48.99
CA HIS A 32 16.90 -8.97 -50.39
C HIS A 32 16.76 -10.33 -51.09
N VAL A 33 17.21 -11.41 -50.45
CA VAL A 33 17.19 -12.77 -50.99
C VAL A 33 15.76 -13.29 -51.15
N SER A 34 14.82 -12.93 -50.27
CA SER A 34 13.41 -13.30 -50.42
C SER A 34 12.74 -12.67 -51.64
N ASN A 35 13.24 -11.51 -52.08
CA ASN A 35 12.66 -10.75 -53.19
C ASN A 35 13.43 -10.93 -54.50
N CYS A 36 14.71 -11.33 -54.46
CA CYS A 36 15.61 -11.40 -55.62
C CYS A 36 16.00 -12.85 -55.96
N MET A 37 15.30 -13.46 -56.93
CA MET A 37 15.57 -14.83 -57.40
C MET A 37 17.03 -15.11 -57.82
N PRO A 38 17.74 -14.19 -58.51
CA PRO A 38 19.16 -14.40 -58.84
C PRO A 38 20.06 -14.57 -57.61
N CYS A 39 19.89 -13.70 -56.61
CA CYS A 39 20.69 -13.75 -55.38
C CYS A 39 20.34 -14.98 -54.53
N GLN A 40 19.08 -15.39 -54.51
CA GLN A 40 18.65 -16.62 -53.85
C GLN A 40 19.33 -17.86 -54.42
N ARG A 41 19.37 -17.99 -55.76
CA ARG A 41 20.05 -19.13 -56.41
C ARG A 41 21.55 -19.14 -56.13
N GLN A 42 22.19 -17.98 -56.14
CA GLN A 42 23.61 -17.87 -55.80
C GLN A 42 23.88 -18.31 -54.35
N LEU A 43 23.02 -17.92 -53.41
CA LEU A 43 23.18 -18.29 -52.00
C LEU A 43 23.02 -19.80 -51.81
N GLN A 44 22.02 -20.38 -52.45
CA GLN A 44 21.76 -21.81 -52.40
C GLN A 44 22.91 -22.63 -53.00
N SER A 45 23.55 -22.13 -54.07
CA SER A 45 24.73 -22.75 -54.67
C SER A 45 25.94 -22.74 -53.73
N LEU A 46 26.17 -21.65 -53.01
CA LEU A 46 27.25 -21.57 -52.01
C LEU A 46 26.99 -22.51 -50.82
N ILE A 47 25.74 -22.58 -50.33
CA ILE A 47 25.35 -23.49 -49.25
C ILE A 47 25.50 -24.95 -49.67
N SER A 48 25.09 -25.30 -50.89
CA SER A 48 25.21 -26.67 -51.39
C SER A 48 26.67 -27.08 -51.54
N MET A 49 27.53 -26.22 -52.09
CA MET A 49 28.97 -26.45 -52.18
C MET A 49 29.60 -26.67 -50.80
N ARG A 50 29.27 -25.83 -49.82
CA ARG A 50 29.73 -26.00 -48.42
C ARG A 50 29.25 -27.34 -47.85
N SER A 51 28.01 -27.73 -48.10
CA SER A 51 27.48 -29.01 -47.60
C SER A 51 28.19 -30.22 -48.20
N LEU A 52 28.67 -30.13 -49.45
CA LEU A 52 29.48 -31.17 -50.08
C LEU A 52 30.89 -31.23 -49.48
N LEU A 53 31.51 -30.07 -49.24
CA LEU A 53 32.81 -30.00 -48.56
C LEU A 53 32.74 -30.51 -47.11
N ALA A 54 31.62 -30.28 -46.42
CA ALA A 54 31.41 -30.76 -45.05
C ALA A 54 31.28 -32.29 -44.95
N ARG A 55 31.04 -32.99 -46.07
CA ARG A 55 30.99 -34.46 -46.15
C ARG A 55 32.35 -35.10 -46.40
N ILE A 56 33.38 -34.31 -46.69
CA ILE A 56 34.76 -34.80 -46.76
C ILE A 56 35.15 -35.23 -45.35
N ASP A 57 35.70 -36.44 -45.22
CA ASP A 57 36.01 -37.06 -43.95
C ASP A 57 36.75 -36.09 -43.03
N ARG A 58 36.18 -35.87 -41.84
CA ARG A 58 36.84 -35.12 -40.80
C ARG A 58 37.91 -36.00 -40.18
N PRO A 59 39.09 -35.44 -39.85
CA PRO A 59 40.10 -36.19 -39.11
C PRO A 59 39.49 -36.72 -37.80
N GLU A 60 39.76 -37.99 -37.49
CA GLU A 60 39.31 -38.60 -36.24
C GLU A 60 39.85 -37.77 -35.06
N LEU A 61 38.94 -37.28 -34.23
CA LEU A 61 39.26 -36.52 -33.04
C LEU A 61 39.94 -37.46 -32.03
N PRO A 62 41.15 -37.15 -31.55
CA PRO A 62 41.79 -37.91 -30.49
C PRO A 62 40.88 -37.99 -29.25
N GLU A 63 40.70 -39.19 -28.70
CA GLU A 63 39.78 -39.42 -27.56
C GLU A 63 40.10 -38.54 -26.33
N ASP A 64 41.39 -38.21 -26.18
CA ASP A 64 41.89 -37.40 -25.06
C ASP A 64 41.48 -35.91 -25.16
N LEU A 65 41.27 -35.39 -26.37
CA LEU A 65 40.84 -34.01 -26.59
C LEU A 65 39.39 -33.77 -26.12
N VAL A 66 38.53 -34.79 -26.23
CA VAL A 66 37.14 -34.67 -25.77
C VAL A 66 37.08 -34.63 -24.25
N LEU A 67 37.91 -35.43 -23.58
CA LEU A 67 38.03 -35.43 -22.12
C LEU A 67 38.65 -34.12 -21.64
N GLU A 68 39.75 -33.67 -22.24
CA GLU A 68 40.40 -32.42 -21.87
C GLU A 68 39.47 -31.21 -22.10
N ALA A 69 38.73 -31.18 -23.21
CA ALA A 69 37.74 -30.16 -23.48
C ALA A 69 36.59 -30.17 -22.45
N ARG A 70 36.06 -31.36 -22.09
CA ARG A 70 35.01 -31.48 -21.06
C ARG A 70 35.51 -31.05 -19.68
N VAL A 71 36.75 -31.39 -19.33
CA VAL A 71 37.37 -31.00 -18.06
C VAL A 71 37.59 -29.50 -18.02
N LYS A 72 38.15 -28.89 -19.07
CA LYS A 72 38.33 -27.43 -19.17
C LYS A 72 36.99 -26.69 -19.15
N LEU A 73 35.97 -27.19 -19.85
CA LEU A 73 34.60 -26.65 -19.83
C LEU A 73 33.95 -26.75 -18.44
N SER A 74 34.16 -27.85 -17.73
CA SER A 74 33.66 -28.03 -16.36
C SER A 74 34.35 -27.10 -15.37
N HIS A 75 35.65 -26.89 -15.54
CA HIS A 75 36.45 -26.01 -14.68
C HIS A 75 36.10 -24.52 -14.87
N GLU A 76 35.94 -24.06 -16.12
CA GLU A 76 35.41 -22.72 -16.43
C GLU A 76 33.99 -22.50 -15.89
N ARG A 77 33.14 -23.54 -16.00
CA ARG A 77 31.77 -23.50 -15.46
C ARG A 77 31.74 -23.40 -13.93
N ASN A 78 32.75 -23.95 -13.24
CA ASN A 78 32.86 -23.86 -11.78
C ASN A 78 33.50 -22.55 -11.30
N LYS A 79 34.36 -21.92 -12.10
CA LYS A 79 34.92 -20.59 -11.79
C LYS A 79 33.87 -19.47 -11.95
N ASN A 80 32.92 -19.67 -12.85
CA ASN A 80 31.84 -18.73 -13.13
C ASN A 80 30.65 -18.80 -12.15
N VAL A 81 30.79 -19.41 -10.97
CA VAL A 81 29.71 -19.43 -9.96
C VAL A 81 29.42 -18.02 -9.45
N LEU A 82 30.45 -17.21 -9.23
CA LEU A 82 30.30 -15.79 -8.84
C LEU A 82 29.66 -14.97 -9.97
N VAL A 83 30.14 -15.12 -11.21
CA VAL A 83 29.58 -14.44 -12.39
C VAL A 83 28.12 -14.88 -12.65
N ARG A 84 27.79 -16.14 -12.36
CA ARG A 84 26.42 -16.67 -12.42
C ARG A 84 25.55 -16.08 -11.32
N LEU A 85 26.07 -15.92 -10.11
CA LEU A 85 25.34 -15.28 -9.00
C LEU A 85 25.07 -13.81 -9.33
N GLU A 86 26.06 -13.10 -9.87
CA GLU A 86 25.94 -11.72 -10.30
C GLU A 86 24.95 -11.57 -11.46
N ASN A 87 24.98 -12.46 -12.45
CA ASN A 87 24.00 -12.49 -13.54
C ASN A 87 22.60 -12.87 -13.05
N ARG A 88 22.46 -13.77 -12.06
CA ARG A 88 21.17 -14.10 -11.45
C ARG A 88 20.62 -12.92 -10.66
N LEU A 89 21.47 -12.25 -9.88
CA LEU A 89 21.11 -11.04 -9.14
C LEU A 89 20.72 -9.92 -10.10
N SER A 90 21.46 -9.70 -11.18
CA SER A 90 21.12 -8.65 -12.14
C SER A 90 19.78 -8.92 -12.85
N ILE A 91 19.44 -10.19 -13.12
CA ILE A 91 18.14 -10.58 -13.71
C ILE A 91 17.00 -10.51 -12.68
N ILE A 92 17.25 -10.77 -11.41
CA ILE A 92 16.23 -10.68 -10.34
C ILE A 92 16.02 -9.23 -9.89
N LEU A 93 17.09 -8.43 -9.82
CA LEU A 93 17.05 -7.04 -9.39
C LEU A 93 16.53 -6.10 -10.48
N LYS A 94 16.76 -6.39 -11.78
CA LYS A 94 16.20 -5.62 -12.91
C LYS A 94 14.67 -5.45 -12.85
N PRO A 95 13.85 -6.51 -12.65
CA PRO A 95 12.40 -6.39 -12.54
C PRO A 95 11.94 -5.88 -11.17
N ILE A 96 12.75 -5.98 -10.11
CA ILE A 96 12.42 -5.48 -8.76
C ILE A 96 12.70 -3.98 -8.62
N ALA A 97 13.58 -3.40 -9.45
CA ALA A 97 13.88 -1.97 -9.43
C ALA A 97 12.63 -1.10 -9.64
N LEU A 98 11.70 -1.50 -10.50
CA LEU A 98 10.47 -0.72 -10.72
C LEU A 98 9.48 -0.85 -9.54
N PRO A 99 9.06 -2.05 -9.07
CA PRO A 99 8.12 -2.17 -7.95
C PRO A 99 8.67 -1.67 -6.61
N ALA A 100 9.95 -1.89 -6.33
CA ALA A 100 10.53 -1.54 -5.03
C ALA A 100 10.63 -0.02 -4.82
N LEU A 101 10.89 0.76 -5.88
CA LEU A 101 10.93 2.22 -5.78
C LEU A 101 9.56 2.81 -5.41
N PHE A 102 8.49 2.31 -6.03
CA PHE A 102 7.13 2.76 -5.71
C PHE A 102 6.70 2.29 -4.31
N GLY A 103 6.98 1.05 -3.94
CA GLY A 103 6.63 0.51 -2.62
C GLY A 103 7.34 1.24 -1.48
N VAL A 104 8.67 1.41 -1.56
CA VAL A 104 9.44 2.10 -0.51
C VAL A 104 9.05 3.57 -0.43
N SER A 105 8.88 4.27 -1.55
CA SER A 105 8.45 5.68 -1.56
C SER A 105 7.07 5.86 -0.91
N LEU A 106 6.11 5.00 -1.25
CA LEU A 106 4.76 5.07 -0.70
C LEU A 106 4.76 4.78 0.81
N THR A 107 5.48 3.74 1.25
CA THR A 107 5.59 3.42 2.68
C THR A 107 6.29 4.53 3.48
N MET A 108 7.34 5.13 2.92
CA MET A 108 8.07 6.24 3.55
C MET A 108 7.19 7.49 3.65
N LEU A 109 6.36 7.76 2.63
CA LEU A 109 5.41 8.86 2.64
C LEU A 109 4.32 8.63 3.69
N PHE A 110 3.70 7.46 3.73
CA PHE A 110 2.67 7.16 4.73
C PHE A 110 3.24 7.19 6.15
N PHE A 111 4.38 6.55 6.37
CA PHE A 111 5.00 6.50 7.68
C PHE A 111 5.53 7.87 8.11
N GLY A 112 6.05 8.67 7.17
CA GLY A 112 6.46 10.05 7.40
C GLY A 112 5.29 10.97 7.75
N VAL A 113 4.14 10.83 7.08
CA VAL A 113 2.91 11.56 7.44
C VAL A 113 2.41 11.13 8.82
N LEU A 114 2.44 9.85 9.12
CA LEU A 114 1.96 9.31 10.40
C LEU A 114 2.85 9.76 11.57
N LEU A 115 4.17 9.61 11.43
CA LEU A 115 5.13 10.12 12.42
C LEU A 115 5.15 11.64 12.49
N GLY A 116 5.01 12.34 11.37
CA GLY A 116 4.91 13.81 11.33
C GLY A 116 3.66 14.32 12.03
N GLY A 117 2.53 13.63 11.91
CA GLY A 117 1.30 13.93 12.64
C GLY A 117 1.42 13.67 14.15
N LEU A 118 2.23 12.68 14.56
CA LEU A 118 2.50 12.40 15.97
C LEU A 118 3.56 13.34 16.58
N ALA A 119 4.52 13.80 15.76
CA ALA A 119 5.64 14.65 16.19
C ALA A 119 5.30 16.15 16.14
N THR A 120 4.34 16.54 15.31
CA THR A 120 3.79 17.89 15.38
C THR A 120 2.87 17.96 16.59
N ASN A 121 3.26 18.75 17.59
CA ASN A 121 2.37 19.23 18.64
C ASN A 121 1.33 20.15 17.98
N GLN A 122 0.40 19.56 17.23
CA GLN A 122 -0.80 20.23 16.80
C GLN A 122 -1.55 20.55 18.08
N THR A 123 -1.34 21.76 18.60
CA THR A 123 -2.34 22.45 19.39
C THR A 123 -3.55 22.52 18.48
N VAL A 124 -4.38 21.48 18.53
CA VAL A 124 -5.70 21.44 17.93
C VAL A 124 -6.37 22.70 18.44
N LEU A 125 -6.42 23.72 17.57
CA LEU A 125 -7.21 24.89 17.81
C LEU A 125 -8.58 24.35 18.17
N ALA A 126 -9.03 24.68 19.37
CA ALA A 126 -10.28 24.27 19.96
C ALA A 126 -11.43 24.71 19.06
N GLN A 127 -11.67 23.96 17.99
CA GLN A 127 -12.92 23.98 17.27
C GLN A 127 -13.86 23.16 18.14
N SER A 128 -14.63 23.90 18.92
CA SER A 128 -15.59 23.52 19.96
C SER A 128 -16.79 22.72 19.45
N SER A 129 -16.56 21.75 18.57
CA SER A 129 -17.57 20.78 18.14
C SER A 129 -16.91 19.46 17.76
N ILE A 130 -16.17 18.85 18.69
CA ILE A 130 -15.99 17.40 18.65
C ILE A 130 -17.38 16.83 18.95
N ALA A 131 -18.16 16.63 17.89
CA ALA A 131 -19.18 15.61 17.93
C ALA A 131 -18.42 14.31 18.24
N GLU A 132 -18.52 13.86 19.50
CA GLU A 132 -17.98 12.60 19.97
C GLU A 132 -18.64 11.45 19.24
N GLN A 133 -18.20 11.24 18.00
CA GLN A 133 -18.44 10.02 17.26
C GLN A 133 -17.15 9.22 17.35
N PRO A 134 -17.08 8.23 18.26
CA PRO A 134 -15.99 7.27 18.20
C PRO A 134 -15.94 6.71 16.78
N VAL A 135 -14.71 6.58 16.25
CA VAL A 135 -14.37 6.14 14.87
C VAL A 135 -14.93 4.75 14.51
N PHE A 136 -15.62 4.13 15.45
CA PHE A 136 -16.41 2.93 15.29
C PHE A 136 -17.83 3.23 15.78
N GLY A 137 -18.84 3.12 14.91
CA GLY A 137 -20.27 3.28 15.23
C GLY A 137 -20.85 2.23 16.20
N LEU A 138 -19.98 1.66 17.02
CA LEU A 138 -20.22 0.61 17.99
C LEU A 138 -20.65 1.16 19.36
N TYR A 139 -20.34 2.41 19.68
CA TYR A 139 -20.78 3.03 20.92
C TYR A 139 -21.39 4.41 20.64
N LYS A 140 -22.61 4.65 21.12
CA LYS A 140 -23.21 6.00 21.13
C LYS A 140 -23.41 6.41 22.59
N PRO A 141 -22.87 7.57 23.02
CA PRO A 141 -23.08 8.07 24.37
C PRO A 141 -24.55 8.42 24.58
N VAL A 142 -24.97 8.42 25.85
CA VAL A 142 -26.29 8.87 26.28
C VAL A 142 -26.51 10.33 25.86
N ARG A 143 -27.73 10.65 25.42
CA ARG A 143 -28.11 12.00 24.98
C ARG A 143 -29.33 12.46 25.75
N THR A 144 -29.38 13.74 26.08
CA THR A 144 -30.59 14.37 26.62
C THR A 144 -31.62 14.47 25.49
N THR A 145 -32.76 13.81 25.66
CA THR A 145 -33.80 13.74 24.61
C THR A 145 -34.49 15.09 24.43
N GLU A 146 -34.56 15.91 25.49
CA GLU A 146 -35.05 17.28 25.44
C GLU A 146 -34.34 18.20 26.45
N PRO A 147 -34.30 19.51 26.18
CA PRO A 147 -33.83 20.52 27.11
C PRO A 147 -34.81 20.75 28.29
N THR A 148 -35.49 19.72 28.77
CA THR A 148 -36.44 19.80 29.91
C THR A 148 -35.74 20.31 31.18
N MET A 149 -34.43 20.04 31.31
CA MET A 149 -33.60 20.55 32.40
C MET A 149 -33.45 22.08 32.41
N ILE A 150 -33.62 22.77 31.26
CA ILE A 150 -33.57 24.24 31.19
C ILE A 150 -34.74 24.87 31.98
N ARG A 151 -35.85 24.15 32.14
CA ARG A 151 -37.03 24.62 32.90
C ARG A 151 -36.79 24.65 34.42
N PHE A 152 -35.72 24.03 34.92
CA PHE A 152 -35.37 23.99 36.34
C PHE A 152 -34.31 25.04 36.71
N ALA A 153 -34.23 26.15 35.98
CA ALA A 153 -33.34 27.27 36.30
C ALA A 153 -33.51 27.69 37.76
N VAL A 154 -32.44 27.53 38.56
CA VAL A 154 -32.46 27.87 39.98
C VAL A 154 -32.08 29.33 40.15
N ASP A 155 -32.81 30.03 41.02
CA ASP A 155 -32.59 31.44 41.34
C ASP A 155 -31.16 31.68 41.87
N LYS A 156 -30.60 32.85 41.56
CA LYS A 156 -29.20 33.24 41.77
C LYS A 156 -28.73 33.12 43.23
N ASN A 157 -29.65 33.08 44.18
CA ASN A 157 -29.37 33.10 45.61
C ASN A 157 -29.20 31.72 46.26
N THR A 158 -29.41 30.61 45.55
CA THR A 158 -29.30 29.27 46.15
C THR A 158 -27.91 28.68 46.08
N TRP A 159 -27.09 29.03 45.08
CA TRP A 159 -25.79 28.38 44.81
C TRP A 159 -24.65 29.38 44.66
N THR A 160 -23.59 29.24 45.46
CA THR A 160 -22.34 29.99 45.29
C THR A 160 -21.31 29.22 44.45
N GLU A 161 -21.42 27.89 44.42
CA GLU A 161 -20.53 26.99 43.68
C GLU A 161 -21.32 26.17 42.64
N PRO A 162 -20.71 25.81 41.49
CA PRO A 162 -21.35 24.96 40.50
C PRO A 162 -21.65 23.57 41.08
N LEU A 163 -22.88 23.09 40.86
CA LEU A 163 -23.34 21.79 41.35
C LEU A 163 -23.02 20.72 40.29
N MET A 164 -22.24 19.73 40.66
CA MET A 164 -21.82 18.61 39.82
C MET A 164 -22.42 17.31 40.35
N ILE A 165 -23.13 16.57 39.50
CA ILE A 165 -23.83 15.35 39.88
C ILE A 165 -23.42 14.22 38.94
N GLU A 166 -22.91 13.13 39.49
CA GLU A 166 -22.80 11.85 38.79
C GLU A 166 -24.18 11.21 38.80
N THR A 167 -24.72 10.91 37.62
CA THR A 167 -26.02 10.28 37.44
C THR A 167 -25.82 9.00 36.66
N HIS A 168 -26.40 7.89 37.15
CA HIS A 168 -26.37 6.64 36.40
C HIS A 168 -27.70 6.46 35.68
N VAL A 169 -27.60 6.24 34.38
CA VAL A 169 -28.73 6.09 33.47
C VAL A 169 -28.83 4.63 33.07
N GLY A 170 -30.02 4.07 33.27
CA GLY A 170 -30.34 2.70 32.90
C GLY A 170 -30.44 2.48 31.40
N ASP A 171 -30.58 1.21 31.02
CA ASP A 171 -30.83 0.79 29.65
C ASP A 171 -32.20 1.25 29.11
N ASP A 172 -33.13 1.61 30.00
CA ASP A 172 -34.43 2.22 29.70
C ASP A 172 -34.39 3.75 29.55
N GLY A 173 -33.22 4.37 29.76
CA GLY A 173 -33.05 5.82 29.70
C GLY A 173 -33.50 6.58 30.94
N LYS A 174 -33.87 5.88 32.02
CA LYS A 174 -34.22 6.49 33.31
C LYS A 174 -33.02 6.56 34.24
N VAL A 175 -33.10 7.46 35.22
CA VAL A 175 -32.08 7.59 36.25
C VAL A 175 -32.26 6.49 37.30
N ILE A 176 -31.22 5.69 37.53
CA ILE A 176 -31.21 4.62 38.54
C ILE A 176 -30.78 5.21 39.90
N ASP A 177 -29.67 5.92 39.93
CA ASP A 177 -29.14 6.59 41.11
C ASP A 177 -28.36 7.86 40.74
N TYR A 178 -28.02 8.63 41.78
CA TYR A 178 -27.21 9.83 41.64
C TYR A 178 -26.29 10.02 42.84
N ARG A 179 -25.17 10.70 42.60
CA ARG A 179 -24.21 11.12 43.63
C ARG A 179 -23.76 12.54 43.35
N ILE A 180 -23.82 13.40 44.36
CA ILE A 180 -23.27 14.75 44.27
C ILE A 180 -21.74 14.65 44.38
N ILE A 181 -21.02 15.15 43.38
CA ILE A 181 -19.55 15.16 43.34
C ILE A 181 -19.02 16.48 43.90
N SER A 182 -19.72 17.59 43.64
CA SER A 182 -19.30 18.94 44.04
C SER A 182 -20.51 19.84 44.19
N GLY A 183 -20.51 20.71 45.21
CA GLY A 183 -21.60 21.65 45.51
C GLY A 183 -22.04 21.56 46.98
N GLN A 184 -22.82 22.55 47.44
CA GLN A 184 -23.30 22.59 48.81
C GLN A 184 -24.35 21.49 49.04
N GLU A 185 -24.05 20.50 49.88
CA GLU A 185 -25.01 19.44 50.25
C GLU A 185 -25.99 19.94 51.32
N SER A 186 -26.99 20.71 50.89
CA SER A 186 -28.13 21.09 51.73
C SER A 186 -29.34 20.17 51.49
N PRO A 187 -30.22 19.98 52.49
CA PRO A 187 -31.44 19.17 52.32
C PRO A 187 -32.40 19.72 51.26
N GLU A 188 -32.29 21.01 50.92
CA GLU A 188 -33.05 21.65 49.85
C GLU A 188 -32.52 21.25 48.46
N VAL A 189 -31.18 21.23 48.29
CA VAL A 189 -30.52 20.77 47.06
C VAL A 189 -30.92 19.35 46.76
N ASN A 190 -30.82 18.48 47.77
CA ASN A 190 -31.12 17.08 47.63
C ASN A 190 -32.58 16.84 47.23
N ARG A 191 -33.51 17.67 47.71
CA ARG A 191 -34.92 17.59 47.31
C ARG A 191 -35.10 18.01 45.84
N TRP A 192 -34.53 19.14 45.47
CA TRP A 192 -34.60 19.66 44.10
C TRP A 192 -33.98 18.70 43.07
N VAL A 193 -32.78 18.17 43.36
CA VAL A 193 -32.11 17.18 42.49
C VAL A 193 -32.98 15.94 42.29
N ARG A 194 -33.60 15.41 43.35
CA ARG A 194 -34.49 14.25 43.25
C ARG A 194 -35.69 14.50 42.35
N GLU A 195 -36.38 15.62 42.55
CA GLU A 195 -37.56 15.99 41.76
C GLU A 195 -37.18 16.16 40.28
N MET A 196 -36.09 16.88 40.02
CA MET A 196 -35.58 17.09 38.66
C MET A 196 -35.18 15.78 37.99
N LEU A 197 -34.38 14.93 38.63
CA LEU A 197 -33.93 13.65 38.05
C LEU A 197 -35.08 12.66 37.85
N SER A 198 -36.12 12.69 38.70
CA SER A 198 -37.31 11.85 38.52
C SER A 198 -38.12 12.18 37.26
N LEU A 199 -38.04 13.43 36.80
CA LEU A 199 -38.72 13.93 35.61
C LEU A 199 -37.80 13.94 34.37
N ALA A 200 -36.51 13.68 34.55
CA ALA A 200 -35.54 13.64 33.47
C ALA A 200 -35.62 12.31 32.72
N ALA A 201 -35.72 12.38 31.40
CA ALA A 201 -35.60 11.24 30.50
C ALA A 201 -34.40 11.43 29.59
N PHE A 202 -33.60 10.38 29.45
CA PHE A 202 -32.41 10.36 28.61
C PHE A 202 -32.56 9.29 27.53
N THR A 203 -31.95 9.51 26.36
CA THR A 203 -31.75 8.47 25.37
C THR A 203 -30.57 7.62 25.83
N PRO A 204 -30.78 6.34 26.19
CA PRO A 204 -29.75 5.50 26.82
C PRO A 204 -28.52 5.34 25.91
N ALA A 205 -27.36 5.12 26.53
CA ALA A 205 -26.16 4.79 25.77
C ALA A 205 -26.38 3.46 25.03
N THR A 206 -25.81 3.33 23.84
CA THR A 206 -25.91 2.07 23.07
C THR A 206 -24.54 1.51 22.77
N ALA A 207 -24.34 0.22 23.04
CA ALA A 207 -23.19 -0.56 22.62
C ALA A 207 -23.65 -1.63 21.63
N PHE A 208 -23.03 -1.70 20.44
CA PHE A 208 -23.44 -2.58 19.34
C PHE A 208 -24.94 -2.43 18.98
N GLY A 209 -25.50 -1.22 19.14
CA GLY A 209 -26.92 -0.94 18.90
C GLY A 209 -27.88 -1.42 19.99
N ARG A 210 -27.37 -2.01 21.08
CA ARG A 210 -28.18 -2.40 22.25
C ARG A 210 -28.05 -1.36 23.36
N PRO A 211 -29.15 -0.95 24.01
CA PRO A 211 -29.09 -0.07 25.18
C PRO A 211 -28.25 -0.69 26.30
N VAL A 212 -27.40 0.12 26.92
CA VAL A 212 -26.54 -0.28 28.04
C VAL A 212 -26.58 0.80 29.11
N GLU A 213 -26.41 0.37 30.36
CA GLU A 213 -26.25 1.28 31.49
C GLU A 213 -25.03 2.17 31.29
N SER A 214 -25.14 3.44 31.69
CA SER A 214 -24.08 4.42 31.53
C SER A 214 -24.06 5.42 32.68
N LYS A 215 -22.88 6.00 32.93
CA LYS A 215 -22.70 7.08 33.90
C LYS A 215 -22.48 8.39 33.17
N ILE A 216 -23.11 9.44 33.66
CA ILE A 216 -22.92 10.80 33.18
C ILE A 216 -22.66 11.77 34.31
N ILE A 217 -21.98 12.85 33.96
CA ILE A 217 -21.79 13.98 34.86
C ILE A 217 -22.64 15.13 34.36
N LEU A 218 -23.56 15.57 35.20
CA LEU A 218 -24.37 16.77 34.97
C LEU A 218 -23.72 17.93 35.73
N SER A 219 -23.49 19.03 35.02
CA SER A 219 -22.97 20.28 35.58
C SER A 219 -24.06 21.34 35.54
N PHE A 220 -24.39 21.89 36.70
CA PHE A 220 -25.34 22.98 36.83
C PHE A 220 -24.61 24.25 37.24
N VAL A 221 -24.77 25.29 36.43
CA VAL A 221 -24.24 26.63 36.68
C VAL A 221 -25.41 27.58 36.88
N ALA A 222 -25.32 28.44 37.91
CA ALA A 222 -26.29 29.50 38.10
C ALA A 222 -26.18 30.50 36.93
N VAL A 223 -27.26 30.69 36.19
CA VAL A 223 -27.31 31.68 35.10
C VAL A 223 -27.60 33.05 35.71
N ARG A 224 -26.68 33.99 35.54
CA ARG A 224 -26.86 35.39 35.96
C ARG A 224 -27.73 36.10 34.94
N SER A 225 -29.03 36.28 35.25
CA SER A 225 -29.84 37.32 34.60
C SER A 225 -29.49 38.69 35.15
#